data_AF-A0A6A4KRI6-F1
#
_entry.id   AF-A0A6A4KRI6-F1
#
_cell.length_a   1.000
_cell.length_b   1.000
_cell.length_c   1.000
_cell.angle_alpha   90.00
_cell.angle_beta   90.00
_cell.angle_gamma   90.00
#
_symmetry.space_group_name_H-M   'P 1'
#
loop_
_entity.id
_entity.type
_entity.pdbx_description
1 polymer ?
#
loop_
_entity_poly.entity_id
_entity_poly.type
_entity_poly.pdbx_seq_one_letter_code
_entity_poly.pdbx_strand_id
1 'polypeptide(L)'
;MNNNHCSRIIIIHYHIQAVPISEGFVGIHTPKLIAASSEGGSAVGSVFRAEYSFTHRHLRKFTGLDVEMEIKEHYSEVMDIVDRLFVALFDSLNERCQKELEVVREQYPFEP
;
A
#
# COMPACT_ATOMS: atom_id res chain seq x y z
N MET A 1 -10.21 -21.76 -17.97
CA MET A 1 -9.96 -21.29 -16.59
C MET A 1 -8.56 -20.68 -16.59
N ASN A 2 -8.45 -19.36 -16.76
CA ASN A 2 -7.18 -18.66 -16.88
C ASN A 2 -6.62 -18.33 -15.49
N ASN A 3 -5.55 -19.02 -15.11
CA ASN A 3 -4.83 -18.85 -13.84
C ASN A 3 -4.05 -17.52 -13.74
N ASN A 4 -4.18 -16.61 -14.71
CA ASN A 4 -3.35 -15.40 -14.82
C ASN A 4 -3.92 -14.18 -14.07
N HIS A 5 -5.17 -14.25 -13.57
CA HIS A 5 -5.76 -13.17 -12.77
C HIS A 5 -5.39 -13.24 -11.28
N CYS A 6 -5.12 -14.44 -10.75
CA CYS A 6 -4.77 -14.63 -9.35
C CYS A 6 -3.37 -14.09 -9.04
N SER A 7 -2.40 -14.30 -9.93
CA SER A 7 -1.00 -13.90 -9.71
C SER A 7 -0.77 -12.39 -9.77
N ARG A 8 -1.58 -11.63 -10.51
CA ARG A 8 -1.36 -10.17 -10.70
C ARG A 8 -1.73 -9.33 -9.47
N ILE A 9 -2.75 -9.75 -8.70
CA ILE A 9 -3.14 -9.07 -7.45
C ILE A 9 -2.12 -9.35 -6.33
N ILE A 10 -1.53 -10.54 -6.34
CA ILE A 10 -0.54 -10.95 -5.34
C ILE A 10 0.73 -10.08 -5.42
N ILE A 11 1.15 -9.66 -6.61
CA ILE A 11 2.40 -8.89 -6.80
C ILE A 11 2.31 -7.52 -6.10
N ILE A 12 1.21 -6.79 -6.28
CA ILE A 12 1.02 -5.47 -5.67
C ILE A 12 0.88 -5.59 -4.16
N HIS A 13 0.14 -6.60 -3.68
CA HIS A 13 -0.05 -6.82 -2.25
C HIS A 13 1.26 -7.19 -1.55
N TYR A 14 2.10 -8.00 -2.21
CA TYR A 14 3.42 -8.37 -1.70
C TYR A 14 4.36 -7.16 -1.61
N HIS A 15 4.34 -6.27 -2.62
CA HIS A 15 5.17 -5.06 -2.59
C HIS A 15 4.72 -4.08 -1.50
N ILE A 16 3.42 -3.89 -1.34
CA ILE A 16 2.86 -3.01 -0.29
C ILE A 16 3.22 -3.49 1.12
N GLN A 17 3.35 -4.80 1.35
CA GLN A 17 3.80 -5.33 2.65
C GLN A 17 5.33 -5.34 2.79
N ALA A 18 6.08 -5.54 1.70
CA ALA A 18 7.53 -5.67 1.77
C ALA A 18 8.24 -4.35 2.13
N VAL A 19 7.75 -3.20 1.64
CA VAL A 19 8.41 -1.90 1.84
C VAL A 19 8.34 -1.42 3.31
N PRO A 20 7.20 -1.47 4.01
CA PRO A 20 7.16 -1.13 5.44
C PRO A 20 8.06 -2.05 6.27
N ILE A 21 8.13 -3.34 5.94
CA ILE A 21 8.98 -4.31 6.65
C ILE A 21 10.47 -3.97 6.48
N SER A 22 10.91 -3.53 5.29
CA SER A 22 12.29 -3.10 5.08
C SER A 22 12.66 -1.81 5.82
N GLU A 23 11.69 -0.92 6.05
CA GLU A 23 11.88 0.30 6.84
C GLU A 23 11.77 0.06 8.36
N GLY A 24 11.64 -1.20 8.80
CA GLY A 24 11.63 -1.58 10.21
C GLY A 24 10.25 -1.60 10.86
N PHE A 25 9.16 -1.47 10.09
CA PHE A 25 7.81 -1.59 10.63
C PHE A 25 7.45 -3.04 10.93
N VAL A 26 6.83 -3.26 12.08
CA VAL A 26 6.25 -4.55 12.43
C VAL A 26 4.92 -4.71 11.70
N GLY A 27 4.73 -5.85 11.03
CA GLY A 27 3.44 -6.21 10.44
C GLY A 27 2.43 -6.55 11.54
N ILE A 28 1.33 -5.80 11.60
CA ILE A 28 0.24 -6.01 12.56
C ILE A 28 -1.03 -6.44 11.82
N HIS A 29 -1.65 -7.50 12.30
CA HIS A 29 -2.97 -7.92 11.83
C HIS A 29 -4.04 -7.47 12.84
N THR A 30 -4.53 -6.23 12.68
CA THR A 30 -5.52 -5.66 13.60
C THR A 30 -6.95 -6.07 13.24
N PRO A 31 -7.80 -6.43 14.22
CA PRO A 31 -9.24 -6.53 14.00
C PRO A 31 -9.89 -5.14 14.03
N LYS A 32 -9.72 -4.30 12.99
CA LYS A 32 -10.45 -3.03 12.73
C LYS A 32 -10.59 -1.97 13.85
N LEU A 33 -10.09 -2.20 15.06
CA LEU A 33 -10.15 -1.33 16.23
C LEU A 33 -8.71 -1.01 16.66
N ILE A 34 -8.40 0.27 16.81
CA ILE A 34 -7.05 0.73 17.17
C ILE A 34 -7.08 1.28 18.60
N ALA A 35 -6.30 0.63 19.47
CA ALA A 35 -5.70 1.18 20.69
C ALA A 35 -4.69 0.14 21.23
N ALA A 36 -3.49 0.10 20.66
CA ALA A 36 -2.35 -0.62 21.23
C ALA A 36 -1.10 0.26 21.11
N SER A 37 -0.39 0.49 22.21
CA SER A 37 0.89 1.19 22.21
C SER A 37 1.94 0.34 21.52
N SER A 38 2.14 0.55 20.22
CA SER A 38 3.27 0.03 19.46
C SER A 38 4.22 1.18 19.13
N GLU A 39 5.53 0.95 19.25
CA GLU A 39 6.58 1.91 18.85
C GLU A 39 6.53 2.19 17.33
N GLY A 40 5.99 1.23 16.55
CA GLY A 40 5.63 1.39 15.14
C GLY A 40 4.91 0.14 14.61
N GLY A 41 3.99 0.31 13.66
CA GLY A 41 3.17 -0.77 13.12
C GLY A 41 2.66 -0.48 11.72
N SER A 42 2.58 -1.51 10.87
CA SER A 42 1.94 -1.42 9.56
C SER A 42 0.90 -2.52 9.41
N ALA A 43 -0.27 -2.19 8.87
CA ALA A 43 -1.36 -3.13 8.67
C ALA A 43 -1.91 -3.00 7.25
N VAL A 44 -2.08 -4.13 6.57
CA VAL A 44 -2.79 -4.20 5.30
C VAL A 44 -4.12 -4.90 5.53
N GLY A 45 -5.22 -4.17 5.32
CA GLY A 45 -6.55 -4.60 5.74
C GLY A 45 -7.67 -4.13 4.83
N SER A 46 -8.85 -4.73 4.98
CA SER A 46 -10.06 -4.26 4.31
C SER A 46 -10.64 -3.04 5.02
N VAL A 47 -10.62 -1.89 4.36
CA VAL A 47 -11.23 -0.64 4.81
C VAL A 47 -12.65 -0.54 4.25
N PHE A 48 -13.57 -0.07 5.09
CA PHE A 48 -14.99 0.08 4.74
C PHE A 48 -15.38 1.55 4.90
N ARG A 49 -15.93 2.12 3.84
CA ARG A 49 -16.51 3.47 3.82
C ARG A 49 -18.03 3.36 3.92
N ALA A 50 -18.61 4.00 4.93
CA ALA A 50 -20.04 3.93 5.20
C ALA A 50 -20.83 4.97 4.40
N GLU A 51 -20.16 6.01 3.88
CA GLU A 51 -20.78 7.07 3.11
C GLU A 51 -21.39 6.59 1.79
N TYR A 52 -22.51 7.22 1.42
CA TYR A 52 -23.22 6.95 0.17
C TYR A 52 -22.67 7.85 -0.95
N SER A 53 -21.57 7.42 -1.58
CA SER A 53 -20.93 8.15 -2.69
C SER A 53 -20.66 7.21 -3.87
N PHE A 54 -21.29 7.46 -5.01
CA PHE A 54 -21.21 6.63 -6.23
C PHE A 54 -20.54 7.37 -7.38
N THR A 55 -19.25 7.65 -7.21
CA THR A 55 -18.44 8.22 -8.29
C THR A 55 -17.39 7.21 -8.74
N HIS A 56 -16.79 7.40 -9.91
CA HIS A 56 -15.72 6.55 -10.45
C HIS A 56 -14.50 6.38 -9.53
N ARG A 57 -14.32 7.22 -8.49
CA ARG A 57 -13.17 7.16 -7.54
C ARG A 57 -13.54 6.67 -6.14
N HIS A 58 -14.80 6.39 -5.86
CA HIS A 58 -15.27 6.08 -4.51
C HIS A 58 -15.74 4.62 -4.43
N LEU A 59 -15.00 3.80 -3.68
CA LEU A 59 -15.34 2.40 -3.41
C LEU A 59 -15.76 2.23 -1.95
N ARG A 60 -16.82 1.44 -1.72
CA ARG A 60 -17.35 1.12 -0.39
C ARG A 60 -16.42 0.20 0.41
N LYS A 61 -15.68 -0.66 -0.30
CA LYS A 61 -14.68 -1.56 0.25
C LYS A 61 -13.43 -1.50 -0.61
N PHE A 62 -12.29 -1.28 0.01
CA PHE A 62 -10.99 -1.32 -0.62
C PHE A 62 -9.95 -1.86 0.35
N THR A 63 -8.75 -2.17 -0.14
CA THR A 63 -7.63 -2.58 0.68
C THR A 63 -6.83 -1.33 1.02
N GLY A 64 -6.66 -1.04 2.31
CA GLY A 64 -5.84 0.06 2.82
C GLY A 64 -4.52 -0.47 3.37
N LEU A 65 -3.47 0.36 3.26
CA LEU A 65 -2.24 0.25 4.03
C LEU A 65 -2.30 1.33 5.10
N ASP A 66 -2.35 0.92 6.36
CA ASP A 66 -2.29 1.81 7.51
C ASP A 66 -0.89 1.69 8.14
N VAL A 67 -0.27 2.83 8.44
CA VAL A 67 1.05 2.91 9.09
C VAL A 67 0.92 3.80 10.31
N GLU A 68 1.38 3.30 11.45
CA GLU A 68 1.41 4.00 12.72
C GLU A 68 2.85 4.02 13.24
N MET A 69 3.28 5.14 13.78
CA MET A 69 4.60 5.29 14.40
C MET A 69 4.54 6.24 15.58
N GLU A 70 5.39 5.99 16.57
CA GLU A 70 5.62 6.96 17.64
C GLU A 70 6.43 8.14 17.10
N ILE A 71 5.92 9.35 17.32
CA ILE A 71 6.64 10.60 17.00
C ILE A 71 7.47 10.97 18.21
N LYS A 72 8.79 11.13 18.04
CA LYS A 72 9.70 11.46 19.14
C LYS A 72 9.83 12.96 19.34
N GLU A 73 10.14 13.68 18.26
CA GLU A 73 10.45 15.11 18.31
C GLU A 73 9.49 15.93 17.48
N HIS A 74 9.24 15.54 16.23
CA HIS A 74 8.43 16.34 15.30
C HIS A 74 7.70 15.47 14.26
N TYR A 75 6.51 15.92 13.85
CA TYR A 75 5.70 15.20 12.85
C TYR A 75 6.39 15.04 11.48
N SER A 76 7.45 15.81 11.22
CA SER A 76 8.30 15.66 10.03
C SER A 76 8.89 14.25 9.90
N GLU A 77 9.14 13.56 11.00
CA GLU A 77 9.62 12.18 10.99
C GLU A 77 8.65 11.26 10.23
N VAL A 78 7.34 11.48 10.38
CA VAL A 78 6.31 10.74 9.64
C VAL A 78 6.38 11.06 8.15
N MET A 79 6.57 12.33 7.80
CA MET A 79 6.66 12.76 6.40
C MET A 79 7.88 12.17 5.71
N ASP A 80 9.03 12.11 6.40
CA ASP A 80 10.27 11.52 5.88
C ASP A 80 10.11 10.02 5.61
N ILE A 81 9.38 9.30 6.46
CA ILE A 81 9.07 7.89 6.24
C ILE A 81 8.11 7.72 5.06
N VAL A 82 7.06 8.53 4.99
CA VAL A 82 6.10 8.47 3.89
C VAL A 82 6.78 8.75 2.54
N ASP A 83 7.69 9.73 2.49
CA ASP A 83 8.47 10.04 1.30
C ASP A 83 9.32 8.84 0.85
N ARG A 84 10.12 8.27 1.77
CA ARG A 84 10.94 7.08 1.47
C ARG A 84 10.09 5.88 1.03
N LEU A 85 8.94 5.66 1.68
CA LEU A 85 8.00 4.59 1.33
C LEU A 85 7.54 4.70 -0.13
N PHE A 86 7.15 5.89 -0.57
CA PHE A 86 6.69 6.10 -1.95
C PHE A 86 7.82 5.96 -2.96
N VAL A 87 8.99 6.53 -2.70
CA VAL A 87 10.17 6.40 -3.57
C VAL A 87 10.54 4.93 -3.75
N ALA A 88 10.69 4.18 -2.65
CA ALA A 88 11.03 2.77 -2.69
C ALA A 88 9.96 1.91 -3.40
N LEU A 89 8.69 2.27 -3.27
CA LEU A 89 7.58 1.59 -3.95
C LEU A 89 7.64 1.81 -5.46
N PHE A 90 7.81 3.06 -5.92
CA PHE A 90 7.92 3.36 -7.35
C PHE A 90 9.18 2.77 -7.97
N ASP A 91 10.31 2.84 -7.28
CA ASP A 91 11.57 2.21 -7.71
C ASP A 91 11.40 0.69 -7.84
N SER A 92 10.81 0.04 -6.83
CA SER A 92 10.56 -1.41 -6.87
C SER A 92 9.62 -1.82 -8.01
N LEU A 93 8.58 -1.02 -8.29
CA LEU A 93 7.69 -1.25 -9.43
C LEU A 93 8.42 -1.12 -10.76
N ASN A 94 9.26 -0.09 -10.90
CA ASN A 94 10.07 0.13 -12.09
C ASN A 94 11.17 -0.93 -12.25
N GLU A 95 11.70 -1.52 -11.19
CA GLU A 95 12.71 -2.57 -11.32
C GLU A 95 12.09 -3.94 -11.62
N ARG A 96 10.94 -4.25 -11.00
CA ARG A 96 10.41 -5.62 -10.94
C ARG A 96 9.18 -5.87 -11.81
N CYS A 97 8.43 -4.83 -12.16
CA CYS A 97 7.12 -4.95 -12.82
C CYS A 97 7.10 -4.35 -14.24
N GLN A 98 8.26 -4.17 -14.89
CA GLN A 98 8.33 -3.58 -16.24
C GLN A 98 7.42 -4.28 -17.26
N LYS A 99 7.41 -5.61 -17.24
CA LYS A 99 6.58 -6.40 -18.15
C LYS A 99 5.09 -6.18 -17.92
N GLU A 100 4.66 -6.09 -16.67
CA GLU A 100 3.28 -5.79 -16.30
C GLU A 100 2.90 -4.36 -16.69
N LEU A 101 3.81 -3.40 -16.48
CA LEU A 101 3.61 -1.99 -16.85
C LEU A 101 3.47 -1.81 -18.36
N GLU A 102 4.28 -2.50 -19.18
CA GLU A 102 4.17 -2.50 -20.64
C GLU A 102 2.79 -2.98 -21.12
N VAL A 103 2.31 -4.09 -20.57
CA VAL A 103 0.98 -4.63 -20.91
C VAL A 103 -0.15 -3.66 -20.54
N VAL A 104 -0.03 -2.96 -19.41
CA VAL A 104 -1.01 -1.94 -19.05
C VAL A 104 -0.92 -0.74 -19.99
N ARG A 105 0.29 -0.33 -20.37
CA ARG A 105 0.55 0.82 -21.26
C ARG A 105 -0.04 0.61 -22.67
N GLU A 106 -0.05 -0.63 -23.16
CA GLU A 106 -0.70 -0.97 -24.44
C GLU A 106 -2.21 -0.68 -24.44
N GLN A 107 -2.88 -0.92 -23.31
CA GLN A 107 -4.33 -0.68 -23.19
C GLN A 107 -4.66 0.74 -22.73
N TYR A 108 -3.85 1.30 -21.85
CA TYR A 108 -4.03 2.61 -21.24
C TYR A 108 -2.70 3.38 -21.31
N PRO A 109 -2.48 4.21 -22.33
CA PRO A 109 -1.23 4.96 -22.47
C PRO A 109 -0.99 5.90 -21.28
N PHE A 110 0.18 5.79 -20.65
CA PHE A 110 0.65 6.69 -19.59
C PHE A 110 2.15 6.99 -19.76
N GLU A 111 2.60 8.08 -19.14
CA GLU A 111 4.02 8.45 -19.04
C GLU A 111 4.57 8.11 -17.64
N PRO A 112 5.85 7.71 -17.52
CA PRO A 112 6.51 7.46 -16.23
C PRO A 112 6.68 8.72 -15.38
#